data_AF-A0A522EVW3-F1
#
_entry.id   AF-A0A522EVW3-F1
#
_cell.length_a   1.000
_cell.length_b   1.000
_cell.length_c   1.000
_cell.angle_alpha   90.00
_cell.angle_beta   90.00
_cell.angle_gamma   90.00
#
_symmetry.space_group_name_H-M   'P 1'
#
loop_
_entity.id
_entity.type
_entity.pdbx_description
1 polymer ?
#
loop_
_entity_poly.entity_id
_entity_poly.type
_entity_poly.pdbx_seq_one_letter_code
_entity_poly.pdbx_strand_id
1 'polypeptide(L)'
;MKRFSIAFVLFLFSLKAFSTHIVGGEIFYDHLGNNNYKITLKLYGDCINGLAAYDNPASIGVFNSNGTLVYNLMVAFPGSTPVTYSLNPCLLPPTNICVEEAIYDTVVNLPPIPGGYDITYQRCCRNHTILNLVQPGDVGATYTCHIPDQSLVSGNSSPRFNNFPPIYLCANQPLNFDHSATDPDGDLLVYEFADPLTGATSSAPMPQPPAAPGYQLVPFLPPYNATYPMSSSPAMAMNSATGLLTGTPNMIGQWVVGVRVKEYRNNQLISANTRDFQFNVVNCPPVPVSSIPSQTLFCNGMTVNFQNNSVNGTTWAWNFGDTAISNDTSNVMTPSWTYAQPGTYTVSLIVNHGTPCADTGYTTFVVQPPC
;
A
#
# COMPACT_ATOMS: atom_id res chain seq x y z
N MET A 1 26.66 36.96 58.89
CA MET A 1 25.58 36.83 57.89
C MET A 1 25.68 35.46 57.25
N LYS A 2 24.75 34.55 57.56
CA LYS A 2 24.73 33.16 57.06
C LYS A 2 24.21 33.16 55.61
N ARG A 3 24.97 32.59 54.68
CA ARG A 3 24.57 32.39 53.28
C ARG A 3 23.72 31.12 53.17
N PHE A 4 22.47 31.25 52.76
CA PHE A 4 21.63 30.11 52.37
C PHE A 4 21.81 29.87 50.87
N SER A 5 22.32 28.69 50.50
CA SER A 5 22.31 28.22 49.12
C SER A 5 21.03 27.40 48.91
N ILE A 6 20.16 27.87 48.02
CA ILE A 6 18.97 27.12 47.60
C ILE A 6 19.38 26.21 46.45
N ALA A 7 19.36 24.90 46.68
CA ALA A 7 19.55 23.89 45.64
C ALA A 7 18.22 23.65 44.91
N PHE A 8 18.18 23.93 43.62
CA PHE A 8 17.03 23.67 42.75
C PHE A 8 17.09 22.22 42.28
N VAL A 9 16.25 21.35 42.86
CA VAL A 9 16.13 19.94 42.45
C VAL A 9 15.17 19.89 41.25
N LEU A 10 15.72 19.73 40.05
CA LEU A 10 14.96 19.44 38.83
C LEU A 10 14.50 17.97 38.87
N PHE A 11 13.23 17.76 39.23
CA PHE A 11 12.55 16.48 39.03
C PHE A 11 12.32 16.26 37.52
N LEU A 12 13.17 15.44 36.90
CA LEU A 12 12.93 14.89 35.56
C LEU A 12 11.85 13.82 35.65
N PHE A 13 10.58 14.23 35.54
CA PHE A 13 9.50 13.30 35.23
C PHE A 13 9.68 12.82 33.79
N SER A 14 10.06 11.55 33.60
CA SER A 14 10.00 10.94 32.26
C SER A 14 8.54 10.72 31.89
N LEU A 15 7.95 11.67 31.17
CA LEU A 15 6.70 11.44 30.47
C LEU A 15 6.99 10.38 29.40
N LYS A 16 6.35 9.20 29.52
CA LYS A 16 6.36 8.22 28.43
C LYS A 16 5.58 8.84 27.26
N ALA A 17 6.28 9.27 26.22
CA ALA A 17 5.67 9.63 24.95
C ALA A 17 5.21 8.33 24.27
N PHE A 18 3.91 8.06 24.30
CA PHE A 18 3.32 7.00 23.48
C PHE A 18 3.09 7.59 22.08
N SER A 19 4.00 7.35 21.15
CA SER A 19 3.71 7.61 19.74
C SER A 19 2.92 6.42 19.19
N THR A 20 1.68 6.66 18.77
CA THR A 20 0.89 5.68 18.01
C THR A 20 1.06 6.01 16.54
N HIS A 21 1.79 5.17 15.82
CA HIS A 21 2.21 5.40 14.44
C HIS A 21 1.09 5.03 13.45
N ILE A 22 0.31 6.04 13.06
CA ILE A 22 -0.69 5.93 12.00
C ILE A 22 0.04 5.64 10.69
N VAL A 23 -0.30 4.54 10.03
CA VAL A 23 0.17 4.21 8.68
C VAL A 23 -0.79 4.77 7.64
N GLY A 24 -2.09 4.74 7.92
CA GLY A 24 -3.11 5.24 7.02
C GLY A 24 -4.52 4.92 7.49
N GLY A 25 -5.50 5.20 6.64
CA GLY A 25 -6.89 4.88 6.88
C GLY A 25 -7.82 5.43 5.79
N GLU A 26 -9.08 5.04 5.91
CA GLU A 26 -10.19 5.54 5.12
C GLU A 26 -11.49 5.34 5.91
N ILE A 27 -12.51 6.13 5.59
CA ILE A 27 -13.85 5.97 6.13
C ILE A 27 -14.85 6.03 4.99
N PHE A 28 -15.80 5.11 4.98
CA PHE A 28 -16.82 5.01 3.94
C PHE A 28 -18.13 4.50 4.56
N TYR A 29 -19.20 4.55 3.78
CA TYR A 29 -20.52 4.12 4.23
C TYR A 29 -21.27 3.29 3.19
N ASP A 30 -22.18 2.45 3.69
CA ASP A 30 -23.19 1.74 2.92
C ASP A 30 -24.58 2.19 3.37
N HIS A 31 -25.47 2.51 2.43
CA HIS A 31 -26.87 2.78 2.72
C HIS A 31 -27.66 1.48 2.83
N LEU A 32 -28.28 1.26 3.98
CA LEU A 32 -29.01 0.03 4.31
C LEU A 32 -30.54 0.16 4.13
N GLY A 33 -31.03 1.34 3.73
CA GLY A 33 -32.46 1.66 3.69
C GLY A 33 -33.01 2.18 5.02
N ASN A 34 -34.19 2.81 4.95
CA ASN A 34 -34.87 3.43 6.10
C ASN A 34 -33.97 4.39 6.90
N ASN A 35 -33.15 5.18 6.19
CA ASN A 35 -32.17 6.10 6.75
C ASN A 35 -31.06 5.45 7.59
N ASN A 36 -30.92 4.12 7.55
CA ASN A 36 -29.82 3.44 8.24
C ASN A 36 -28.59 3.40 7.34
N TYR A 37 -27.45 3.72 7.93
CA TYR A 37 -26.16 3.72 7.28
C TYR A 37 -25.18 2.88 8.10
N LYS A 38 -24.50 1.95 7.43
CA LYS A 38 -23.32 1.30 7.98
C LYS A 38 -22.13 2.22 7.75
N ILE A 39 -21.47 2.64 8.81
CA ILE A 39 -20.22 3.40 8.74
C ILE A 39 -19.07 2.43 8.97
N THR A 40 -18.11 2.41 8.05
CA THR A 40 -16.92 1.58 8.13
C THR A 40 -15.70 2.48 8.19
N LEU A 41 -14.95 2.42 9.29
CA LEU A 41 -13.64 3.06 9.42
C LEU A 41 -12.56 1.98 9.36
N LYS A 42 -11.69 2.06 8.35
CA LYS A 42 -10.49 1.24 8.26
C LYS A 42 -9.29 2.05 8.71
N LEU A 43 -8.54 1.52 9.68
CA LEU A 43 -7.29 2.11 10.14
C LEU A 43 -6.14 1.14 9.94
N TYR A 44 -5.01 1.69 9.50
CA TYR A 44 -3.77 0.96 9.35
C TYR A 44 -2.73 1.53 10.31
N GLY A 45 -2.12 0.68 11.12
CA GLY A 45 -1.16 1.05 12.15
C GLY A 45 0.11 0.22 12.08
N ASP A 46 1.23 0.79 12.54
CA ASP A 46 2.50 0.06 12.69
C ASP A 46 2.42 -0.90 13.91
N CYS A 47 2.73 -2.17 13.69
CA CYS A 47 2.75 -3.21 14.74
C CYS A 47 4.12 -3.40 15.41
N ILE A 48 5.17 -2.70 14.97
CA ILE A 48 6.49 -2.76 15.60
C ILE A 48 6.39 -2.14 16.99
N ASN A 49 6.71 -2.95 18.01
CA ASN A 49 6.57 -2.68 19.45
C ASN A 49 5.21 -2.99 20.08
N GLY A 50 4.25 -3.59 19.36
CA GLY A 50 2.96 -4.01 19.93
C GLY A 50 2.06 -2.86 20.40
N LEU A 51 2.31 -1.64 19.90
CA LEU A 51 1.63 -0.40 20.27
C LEU A 51 0.84 0.21 19.11
N ALA A 52 0.28 -0.60 18.21
CA ALA A 52 -0.86 -0.17 17.40
C ALA A 52 -2.06 0.00 18.36
N ALA A 53 -2.05 1.08 19.15
CA ALA A 53 -3.09 1.38 20.13
C ALA A 53 -4.30 1.97 19.41
N TYR A 54 -4.89 1.18 18.53
CA TYR A 54 -6.22 1.39 17.98
C TYR A 54 -7.18 1.88 19.08
N ASP A 55 -7.95 2.92 18.79
CA ASP A 55 -8.81 3.55 19.81
C ASP A 55 -9.86 2.57 20.32
N ASN A 56 -10.01 2.50 21.64
CA ASN A 56 -11.06 1.74 22.28
C ASN A 56 -11.75 2.57 23.38
N PRO A 57 -12.89 3.21 23.08
CA PRO A 57 -13.59 3.25 21.78
C PRO A 57 -13.00 4.26 20.79
N ALA A 58 -13.15 3.99 19.49
CA ALA A 58 -13.00 4.98 18.43
C ALA A 58 -14.20 5.93 18.40
N SER A 59 -13.92 7.24 18.41
CA SER A 59 -14.93 8.31 18.42
C SER A 59 -15.16 8.84 17.00
N ILE A 60 -16.28 8.44 16.39
CA ILE A 60 -16.66 8.87 15.04
C ILE A 60 -17.74 9.95 15.17
N GLY A 61 -17.42 11.17 14.77
CA GLY A 61 -18.35 12.29 14.78
C GLY A 61 -19.19 12.33 13.51
N VAL A 62 -20.48 12.63 13.65
CA VAL A 62 -21.39 12.92 12.55
C VAL A 62 -21.81 14.37 12.65
N PHE A 63 -21.55 15.16 11.62
CA PHE A 63 -21.83 16.59 11.57
C PHE A 63 -22.86 16.91 10.48
N ASN A 64 -23.67 17.94 10.70
CA ASN A 64 -24.48 18.51 9.62
C ASN A 64 -23.67 19.49 8.77
N SER A 65 -24.28 20.00 7.70
CA SER A 65 -23.70 20.98 6.77
C SER A 65 -23.23 22.30 7.41
N ASN A 66 -23.66 22.62 8.63
CA ASN A 66 -23.20 23.79 9.40
C ASN A 66 -22.05 23.44 10.37
N GLY A 67 -21.51 22.22 10.32
CA GLY A 67 -20.47 21.74 11.24
C GLY A 67 -20.97 21.48 12.67
N THR A 68 -22.29 21.38 12.89
CA THR A 68 -22.84 21.04 14.20
C THR A 68 -22.81 19.53 14.39
N LEU A 69 -22.27 19.07 15.53
CA LEU A 69 -22.25 17.66 15.89
C LEU A 69 -23.68 17.15 16.12
N VAL A 70 -24.07 16.13 15.36
CA VAL A 70 -25.36 15.43 15.44
C VAL A 70 -25.22 14.17 16.30
N TYR A 71 -24.18 13.37 16.05
CA TYR A 71 -23.88 12.16 16.82
C TYR A 71 -22.38 12.06 17.10
N ASN A 72 -22.03 11.50 18.25
CA ASN A 72 -20.69 10.98 18.53
C ASN A 72 -20.78 9.47 18.76
N LEU A 73 -20.41 8.69 17.74
CA LEU A 73 -20.49 7.24 17.75
C LEU A 73 -19.23 6.69 18.42
N MET A 74 -19.40 5.94 19.50
CA MET A 74 -18.29 5.32 20.25
C MET A 74 -18.22 3.84 19.89
N VAL A 75 -17.26 3.46 19.07
CA VAL A 75 -17.14 2.09 18.51
C VAL A 75 -16.01 1.34 19.20
N ALA A 76 -16.30 0.20 19.82
CA ALA A 76 -15.29 -0.61 20.51
C ALA A 76 -14.24 -1.14 19.53
N PHE A 77 -13.00 -1.32 20.00
CA PHE A 77 -11.93 -1.90 19.18
C PHE A 77 -12.25 -3.34 18.77
N PRO A 78 -12.34 -3.64 17.46
CA PRO A 78 -12.75 -4.95 16.96
C PRO A 78 -11.61 -5.99 16.95
N GLY A 79 -10.39 -5.59 17.28
CA GLY A 79 -9.18 -6.35 16.98
C GLY A 79 -8.52 -5.87 15.68
N SER A 80 -7.34 -6.41 15.40
CA SER A 80 -6.56 -6.09 14.21
C SER A 80 -5.98 -7.35 13.55
N THR A 81 -5.71 -7.26 12.25
CA THR A 81 -5.12 -8.35 11.46
C THR A 81 -3.90 -7.86 10.67
N PRO A 82 -2.82 -8.66 10.55
CA PRO A 82 -1.65 -8.27 9.77
C PRO A 82 -1.96 -8.07 8.28
N VAL A 83 -1.35 -7.06 7.68
CA VAL A 83 -1.37 -6.79 6.24
C VAL A 83 -0.08 -7.32 5.61
N THR A 84 -0.18 -8.33 4.75
CA THR A 84 0.99 -9.10 4.26
C THR A 84 1.31 -8.91 2.78
N TYR A 85 0.81 -7.85 2.13
CA TYR A 85 0.95 -7.70 0.67
C TYR A 85 2.34 -7.22 0.25
N SER A 86 2.95 -7.95 -0.69
CA SER A 86 4.26 -7.66 -1.28
C SER A 86 4.26 -7.80 -2.79
N LEU A 87 4.89 -6.86 -3.49
CA LEU A 87 5.07 -6.88 -4.94
C LEU A 87 6.37 -7.56 -5.41
N ASN A 88 7.35 -7.75 -4.52
CA ASN A 88 8.62 -8.37 -4.87
C ASN A 88 8.81 -9.66 -4.08
N PRO A 89 8.68 -10.84 -4.71
CA PRO A 89 8.82 -12.11 -4.02
C PRO A 89 10.28 -12.38 -3.57
N CYS A 90 11.27 -11.69 -4.15
CA CYS A 90 12.67 -11.78 -3.74
C CYS A 90 12.93 -11.08 -2.40
N LEU A 91 12.08 -10.13 -2.03
CA LEU A 91 12.27 -9.36 -0.82
C LEU A 91 11.73 -10.17 0.36
N LEU A 92 12.64 -10.62 1.23
CA LEU A 92 12.25 -11.04 2.56
C LEU A 92 11.65 -9.82 3.27
N PRO A 93 10.42 -9.92 3.83
CA PRO A 93 9.78 -8.80 4.51
C PRO A 93 10.76 -8.18 5.51
N PRO A 94 11.05 -6.86 5.41
CA PRO A 94 11.96 -6.23 6.35
C PRO A 94 11.44 -6.42 7.77
N THR A 95 12.29 -6.89 8.69
CA THR A 95 11.88 -7.18 10.07
C THR A 95 11.44 -5.94 10.85
N ASN A 96 11.70 -4.75 10.30
CA ASN A 96 11.35 -3.44 10.82
C ASN A 96 10.21 -2.79 10.03
N ILE A 97 9.39 -3.55 9.30
CA ILE A 97 8.16 -3.05 8.69
C ILE A 97 7.03 -4.03 9.04
N CYS A 98 6.02 -3.52 9.73
CA CYS A 98 4.85 -4.28 10.14
C CYS A 98 3.63 -3.36 10.02
N VAL A 99 2.56 -3.82 9.37
CA VAL A 99 1.30 -3.08 9.31
C VAL A 99 0.16 -4.02 9.68
N GLU A 100 -0.72 -3.54 10.53
CA GLU A 100 -2.00 -4.19 10.83
C GLU A 100 -3.16 -3.33 10.31
N GLU A 101 -4.31 -3.96 10.08
CA GLU A 101 -5.58 -3.32 9.78
C GLU A 101 -6.57 -3.57 10.92
N ALA A 102 -7.32 -2.53 11.32
CA ALA A 102 -8.51 -2.65 12.15
C ALA A 102 -9.71 -2.04 11.43
N ILE A 103 -10.85 -2.74 11.45
CA ILE A 103 -12.08 -2.36 10.74
C ILE A 103 -13.21 -2.13 11.73
N TYR A 104 -13.52 -0.86 12.02
CA TYR A 104 -14.59 -0.45 12.91
C TYR A 104 -15.88 -0.30 12.13
N ASP A 105 -16.89 -1.09 12.51
CA ASP A 105 -18.22 -1.04 11.92
C ASP A 105 -19.23 -0.53 12.95
N THR A 106 -20.11 0.38 12.51
CA THR A 106 -21.27 0.80 13.30
C THR A 106 -22.44 1.14 12.38
N VAL A 107 -23.66 1.11 12.92
CA VAL A 107 -24.87 1.48 12.19
C VAL A 107 -25.52 2.67 12.90
N VAL A 108 -25.90 3.68 12.13
CA VAL A 108 -26.56 4.88 12.62
C VAL A 108 -27.77 5.21 11.75
N ASN A 109 -28.84 5.70 12.36
CA ASN A 109 -30.00 6.24 11.65
C ASN A 109 -29.82 7.74 11.42
N LEU A 110 -29.76 8.16 10.16
CA LEU A 110 -29.50 9.53 9.72
C LEU A 110 -30.62 10.01 8.79
N PRO A 111 -31.72 10.58 9.33
CA PRO A 111 -32.80 11.13 8.53
C PRO A 111 -32.34 12.21 7.54
N PRO A 112 -32.99 12.40 6.39
CA PRO A 112 -32.57 13.42 5.41
C PRO A 112 -32.52 14.83 6.01
N ILE A 113 -31.42 15.54 5.79
CA ILE A 113 -31.29 16.97 6.09
C ILE A 113 -30.68 17.73 4.91
N PRO A 114 -30.99 19.03 4.76
CA PRO A 114 -30.37 19.87 3.75
C PRO A 114 -28.85 19.85 3.82
N GLY A 115 -28.23 19.45 2.72
CA GLY A 115 -26.77 19.36 2.59
C GLY A 115 -26.12 18.12 3.22
N GLY A 116 -26.90 17.15 3.72
CA GLY A 116 -26.37 15.85 4.13
C GLY A 116 -25.53 15.86 5.42
N TYR A 117 -24.65 14.86 5.54
CA TYR A 117 -23.84 14.61 6.74
C TYR A 117 -22.37 14.41 6.41
N ASP A 118 -21.49 15.00 7.21
CA ASP A 118 -20.06 14.70 7.21
C ASP A 118 -19.76 13.74 8.37
N ILE A 119 -19.09 12.63 8.06
CA ILE A 119 -18.67 11.64 9.04
C ILE A 119 -17.16 11.74 9.17
N THR A 120 -16.66 11.87 10.39
CA THR A 120 -15.25 12.16 10.65
C THR A 120 -14.69 11.32 11.78
N TYR A 121 -13.48 10.80 11.58
CA TYR A 121 -12.61 10.29 12.63
C TYR A 121 -11.24 11.00 12.57
N GLN A 122 -10.65 11.28 13.73
CA GLN A 122 -9.36 11.96 13.83
C GLN A 122 -8.43 11.27 14.81
N ARG A 123 -7.15 11.23 14.45
CA ARG A 123 -6.13 10.61 15.29
C ARG A 123 -4.75 11.22 15.06
N CYS A 124 -3.92 11.24 16.11
CA CYS A 124 -2.49 11.50 16.05
C CYS A 124 -1.69 10.21 16.39
N CYS A 125 -0.48 10.00 15.88
CA CYS A 125 0.25 10.82 14.93
C CYS A 125 0.84 9.94 13.83
N ARG A 126 1.32 10.56 12.75
CA ARG A 126 2.00 9.82 11.70
C ARG A 126 3.40 9.40 12.14
N ASN A 127 4.01 8.52 11.35
CA ASN A 127 5.38 8.07 11.59
C ASN A 127 6.41 9.20 11.49
N HIS A 128 7.32 9.28 12.46
CA HIS A 128 8.39 10.28 12.47
C HIS A 128 9.35 10.21 11.28
N THR A 129 9.42 9.05 10.61
CA THR A 129 10.34 8.77 9.49
C THR A 129 9.83 9.22 8.12
N ILE A 130 8.62 9.78 8.04
CA ILE A 130 8.04 10.28 6.79
C ILE A 130 8.88 11.45 6.25
N LEU A 131 9.30 11.35 4.99
CA LEU A 131 10.23 12.31 4.37
C LEU A 131 9.55 13.47 3.65
N ASN A 132 8.27 13.35 3.31
CA ASN A 132 7.56 14.34 2.51
C ASN A 132 6.69 15.30 3.33
N LEU A 133 6.73 15.26 4.66
CA LEU A 133 5.95 16.14 5.54
C LEU A 133 6.85 16.97 6.47
N VAL A 134 6.40 18.17 6.82
CA VAL A 134 7.00 18.98 7.90
C VAL A 134 6.63 18.36 9.24
N GLN A 135 7.63 18.02 10.06
CA GLN A 135 7.45 17.48 11.43
C GLN A 135 6.39 16.36 11.53
N PRO A 136 6.55 15.25 10.78
CA PRO A 136 5.49 14.24 10.63
C PRO A 136 5.00 13.63 11.94
N GLY A 137 5.85 13.55 12.96
CA GLY A 137 5.48 13.06 14.30
C GLY A 137 4.44 13.91 15.03
N ASP A 138 4.24 15.17 14.63
CA ASP A 138 3.22 16.07 15.16
C ASP A 138 2.03 16.25 14.19
N VAL A 139 2.09 15.63 13.01
CA VAL A 139 1.01 15.66 12.02
C VAL A 139 0.09 14.48 12.29
N GLY A 140 -1.17 14.75 12.64
CA GLY A 140 -2.18 13.71 12.73
C GLY A 140 -2.89 13.45 11.39
N ALA A 141 -4.04 12.81 11.47
CA ALA A 141 -4.83 12.40 10.33
C ALA A 141 -6.32 12.64 10.60
N THR A 142 -7.02 13.09 9.56
CA THR A 142 -8.48 13.14 9.53
C THR A 142 -8.97 12.25 8.41
N TYR A 143 -9.85 11.31 8.74
CA TYR A 143 -10.57 10.48 7.77
C TYR A 143 -12.01 10.95 7.75
N THR A 144 -12.50 11.31 6.57
CA THR A 144 -13.85 11.86 6.43
C THR A 144 -14.53 11.38 5.16
N CYS A 145 -15.83 11.17 5.22
CA CYS A 145 -16.68 10.93 4.07
C CYS A 145 -17.99 11.72 4.19
N HIS A 146 -18.62 11.98 3.05
CA HIS A 146 -19.83 12.79 2.95
C HIS A 146 -21.01 11.93 2.49
N ILE A 147 -22.07 11.88 3.30
CA ILE A 147 -23.38 11.36 2.89
C ILE A 147 -24.16 12.52 2.26
N PRO A 148 -24.53 12.45 0.97
CA PRO A 148 -25.24 13.52 0.30
C PRO A 148 -26.64 13.72 0.87
N ASP A 149 -27.20 14.89 0.60
CA ASP A 149 -28.61 15.16 0.84
C ASP A 149 -29.49 14.17 0.06
N GLN A 150 -30.24 13.32 0.79
CA GLN A 150 -31.08 12.29 0.17
C GLN A 150 -32.20 12.86 -0.71
N SER A 151 -32.57 14.13 -0.55
CA SER A 151 -33.54 14.78 -1.44
C SER A 151 -32.96 15.05 -2.83
N LEU A 152 -31.62 15.09 -2.95
CA LEU A 152 -30.90 15.28 -4.20
C LEU A 152 -30.37 13.95 -4.75
N VAL A 153 -29.89 13.07 -3.87
CA VAL A 153 -29.34 11.76 -4.25
C VAL A 153 -29.87 10.69 -3.30
N SER A 154 -30.92 10.00 -3.73
CA SER A 154 -31.56 8.96 -2.92
C SER A 154 -30.73 7.68 -2.89
N GLY A 155 -30.51 7.14 -1.68
CA GLY A 155 -30.02 5.78 -1.47
C GLY A 155 -28.61 5.52 -1.99
N ASN A 156 -27.67 6.39 -1.65
CA ASN A 156 -26.27 6.29 -2.08
C ASN A 156 -25.40 5.52 -1.08
N SER A 157 -24.35 4.83 -1.55
CA SER A 157 -23.29 4.21 -0.78
C SER A 157 -21.93 4.63 -1.35
N SER A 158 -21.11 5.36 -0.58
CA SER A 158 -19.83 5.89 -1.07
C SER A 158 -18.91 4.79 -1.62
N PRO A 159 -17.99 5.08 -2.56
CA PRO A 159 -17.06 4.10 -3.11
C PRO A 159 -16.06 3.61 -2.06
N ARG A 160 -15.58 2.39 -2.26
CA ARG A 160 -14.68 1.66 -1.32
C ARG A 160 -13.54 1.02 -2.09
N PHE A 161 -12.31 1.33 -1.73
CA PHE A 161 -11.14 0.80 -2.42
C PHE A 161 -10.97 -0.70 -2.19
N ASN A 162 -10.59 -1.43 -3.24
CA ASN A 162 -10.58 -2.89 -3.26
C ASN A 162 -9.36 -3.50 -2.56
N ASN A 163 -8.18 -2.91 -2.77
CA ASN A 163 -6.90 -3.44 -2.31
C ASN A 163 -6.19 -2.42 -1.42
N PHE A 164 -5.56 -2.85 -0.33
CA PHE A 164 -4.62 -2.01 0.39
C PHE A 164 -3.27 -1.96 -0.34
N PRO A 165 -2.61 -0.79 -0.46
CA PRO A 165 -1.32 -0.69 -1.13
C PRO A 165 -0.24 -1.59 -0.50
N PRO A 166 0.78 -2.00 -1.28
CA PRO A 166 1.91 -2.72 -0.74
C PRO A 166 2.59 -1.90 0.35
N ILE A 167 2.85 -2.54 1.48
CA ILE A 167 3.43 -1.90 2.67
C ILE A 167 4.91 -1.52 2.48
N TYR A 168 5.54 -2.04 1.43
CA TYR A 168 6.85 -1.63 0.96
C TYR A 168 6.98 -1.69 -0.56
N LEU A 169 7.79 -0.78 -1.11
CA LEU A 169 8.13 -0.67 -2.52
C LEU A 169 9.64 -0.83 -2.70
N CYS A 170 10.04 -1.33 -3.86
CA CYS A 170 11.44 -1.46 -4.22
C CYS A 170 11.95 -0.20 -4.90
N ALA A 171 13.03 0.39 -4.38
CA ALA A 171 13.72 1.47 -5.05
C ALA A 171 14.16 1.04 -6.45
N ASN A 172 13.94 1.91 -7.44
CA ASN A 172 14.27 1.75 -8.86
C ASN A 172 13.57 0.58 -9.57
N GLN A 173 12.47 0.07 -9.01
CA GLN A 173 11.61 -0.93 -9.66
C GLN A 173 10.26 -0.31 -10.01
N PRO A 174 9.68 -0.59 -11.20
CA PRO A 174 8.37 -0.10 -11.55
C PRO A 174 7.28 -0.58 -10.59
N LEU A 175 6.44 0.36 -10.16
CA LEU A 175 5.18 0.11 -9.49
C LEU A 175 4.09 -0.05 -10.55
N ASN A 176 3.30 -1.11 -10.42
CA ASN A 176 2.04 -1.30 -11.11
C ASN A 176 1.04 -1.86 -10.12
N PHE A 177 0.18 -0.99 -9.57
CA PHE A 177 -0.75 -1.34 -8.50
C PHE A 177 -2.18 -0.97 -8.85
N ASP A 178 -3.08 -1.94 -8.69
CA ASP A 178 -4.51 -1.75 -8.83
C ASP A 178 -5.08 -1.06 -7.58
N HIS A 179 -5.20 0.28 -7.67
CA HIS A 179 -5.82 1.13 -6.65
C HIS A 179 -7.32 1.37 -6.94
N SER A 180 -7.98 0.49 -7.69
CA SER A 180 -9.41 0.62 -7.99
C SER A 180 -10.30 0.53 -6.75
N ALA A 181 -11.51 1.04 -6.90
CA ALA A 181 -12.58 0.96 -5.93
C ALA A 181 -13.83 0.32 -6.53
N THR A 182 -14.72 -0.13 -5.66
CA THR A 182 -16.04 -0.66 -6.01
C THR A 182 -17.14 0.28 -5.55
N ASP A 183 -18.10 0.50 -6.43
CA ASP A 183 -19.33 1.23 -6.21
C ASP A 183 -20.55 0.26 -6.18
N PRO A 184 -21.27 0.14 -5.04
CA PRO A 184 -22.43 -0.72 -4.88
C PRO A 184 -23.63 -0.28 -5.70
N ASP A 185 -23.69 1.00 -6.05
CA ASP A 185 -24.84 1.58 -6.73
C ASP A 185 -24.63 1.64 -8.26
N GLY A 186 -23.41 1.32 -8.73
CA GLY A 186 -23.05 1.26 -10.14
C GLY A 186 -22.66 2.61 -10.74
N ASP A 187 -22.21 3.56 -9.90
CA ASP A 187 -21.81 4.89 -10.34
C ASP A 187 -20.47 4.91 -11.07
N LEU A 188 -20.24 5.98 -11.84
CA LEU A 188 -18.99 6.20 -12.54
C LEU A 188 -17.92 6.65 -11.54
N LEU A 189 -16.82 5.91 -11.46
CA LEU A 189 -15.69 6.21 -10.60
C LEU A 189 -14.57 6.95 -11.36
N VAL A 190 -14.05 8.00 -10.74
CA VAL A 190 -12.92 8.80 -11.24
C VAL A 190 -11.85 8.93 -10.15
N TYR A 191 -10.61 8.67 -10.51
CA TYR A 191 -9.49 8.59 -9.58
C TYR A 191 -8.52 9.77 -9.73
N GLU A 192 -8.03 10.28 -8.61
CA GLU A 192 -7.00 11.32 -8.57
C GLU A 192 -6.08 11.16 -7.34
N PHE A 193 -4.87 11.69 -7.42
CA PHE A 193 -4.11 11.97 -6.20
C PHE A 193 -4.81 13.07 -5.40
N ALA A 194 -4.74 12.97 -4.08
CA ALA A 194 -5.35 13.93 -3.17
C ALA A 194 -4.41 14.24 -2.01
N ASP A 195 -4.52 15.46 -1.47
CA ASP A 195 -3.87 15.82 -0.22
C ASP A 195 -4.60 15.11 0.94
N PRO A 196 -3.89 14.30 1.74
CA PRO A 196 -4.42 13.85 3.02
C PRO A 196 -4.73 15.03 3.92
N LEU A 197 -5.68 14.84 4.84
CA LEU A 197 -6.04 15.83 5.83
C LEU A 197 -5.25 15.61 7.12
N THR A 198 -4.86 16.71 7.76
CA THR A 198 -4.37 16.70 9.14
C THR A 198 -5.52 16.93 10.12
N GLY A 199 -5.30 16.61 11.38
CA GLY A 199 -6.25 16.71 12.47
C GLY A 199 -5.71 16.00 13.70
N ALA A 200 -6.31 16.23 14.87
CA ALA A 200 -5.73 15.85 16.17
C ALA A 200 -4.30 16.40 16.36
N THR A 201 -3.75 16.28 17.58
CA THR A 201 -2.41 16.77 17.89
C THR A 201 -1.72 15.83 18.87
N SER A 202 -0.41 15.93 19.04
CA SER A 202 0.32 15.16 20.05
C SER A 202 -0.17 15.45 21.49
N SER A 203 -0.78 16.62 21.73
CA SER A 203 -1.43 16.99 23.00
C SER A 203 -2.87 16.50 23.15
N ALA A 204 -3.58 16.26 22.04
CA ALA A 204 -4.93 15.72 21.99
C ALA A 204 -5.01 14.65 20.87
N PRO A 205 -4.41 13.47 21.08
CA PRO A 205 -4.14 12.51 20.00
C PRO A 205 -5.37 11.72 19.55
N MET A 206 -6.43 11.71 20.34
CA MET A 206 -7.68 10.99 20.08
C MET A 206 -8.84 11.87 20.56
N PRO A 207 -9.19 12.95 19.83
CA PRO A 207 -10.27 13.85 20.24
C PRO A 207 -11.61 13.13 20.28
N GLN A 208 -12.35 13.29 21.37
CA GLN A 208 -13.68 12.70 21.57
C GLN A 208 -14.66 13.78 22.09
N PRO A 209 -15.55 14.34 21.25
CA PRO A 209 -15.72 14.07 19.82
C PRO A 209 -14.56 14.61 18.96
N PRO A 210 -14.40 14.15 17.71
CA PRO A 210 -13.51 14.80 16.75
C PRO A 210 -13.93 16.24 16.47
N ALA A 211 -13.02 17.04 15.89
CA ALA A 211 -13.31 18.41 15.49
C ALA A 211 -14.29 18.45 14.30
N ALA A 212 -15.10 19.50 14.25
CA ALA A 212 -16.02 19.76 13.14
C ALA A 212 -15.28 20.00 11.80
N PRO A 213 -15.97 19.79 10.65
CA PRO A 213 -15.42 20.06 9.32
C PRO A 213 -14.78 21.45 9.16
N GLY A 214 -13.72 21.51 8.37
CA GLY A 214 -12.82 22.68 8.26
C GLY A 214 -11.33 22.30 8.34
N TYR A 215 -11.02 21.03 8.05
CA TYR A 215 -9.70 20.44 8.23
C TYR A 215 -8.64 21.04 7.30
N GLN A 216 -7.40 21.04 7.78
CA GLN A 216 -6.25 21.50 7.00
C GLN A 216 -5.65 20.33 6.22
N LEU A 217 -4.97 20.65 5.12
CA LEU A 217 -4.18 19.67 4.37
C LEU A 217 -2.89 19.35 5.14
N VAL A 218 -2.33 18.16 4.91
CA VAL A 218 -1.00 17.83 5.44
C VAL A 218 0.06 18.81 4.91
N PRO A 219 1.05 19.19 5.74
CA PRO A 219 2.08 20.15 5.34
C PRO A 219 3.19 19.45 4.55
N PHE A 220 2.98 19.25 3.24
CA PHE A 220 4.03 18.69 2.38
C PHE A 220 5.30 19.56 2.37
N LEU A 221 6.47 18.92 2.41
CA LEU A 221 7.76 19.56 2.20
C LEU A 221 7.99 19.78 0.69
N PRO A 222 8.36 20.99 0.23
CA PRO A 222 8.76 21.20 -1.16
C PRO A 222 9.93 20.27 -1.56
N PRO A 223 9.93 19.70 -2.78
CA PRO A 223 9.01 19.95 -3.89
C PRO A 223 7.73 19.08 -3.87
N TYR A 224 7.53 18.25 -2.84
CA TYR A 224 6.43 17.31 -2.77
C TYR A 224 5.09 18.01 -2.56
N ASN A 225 4.03 17.38 -3.07
CA ASN A 225 2.63 17.80 -2.98
C ASN A 225 1.74 16.61 -3.37
N ALA A 226 0.42 16.73 -3.36
CA ALA A 226 -0.47 15.64 -3.74
C ALA A 226 -0.15 14.98 -5.08
N THR A 227 0.14 15.75 -6.14
CA THR A 227 0.36 15.20 -7.49
C THR A 227 1.79 14.72 -7.74
N TYR A 228 2.73 15.12 -6.89
CA TYR A 228 4.08 14.57 -6.83
C TYR A 228 4.44 14.20 -5.37
N PRO A 229 3.82 13.15 -4.82
CA PRO A 229 3.87 12.89 -3.39
C PRO A 229 5.20 12.29 -2.94
N MET A 230 5.98 11.71 -3.85
CA MET A 230 7.25 11.07 -3.52
C MET A 230 8.25 11.11 -4.66
N SER A 231 9.54 11.05 -4.32
CA SER A 231 10.61 11.02 -5.31
C SER A 231 10.49 9.78 -6.21
N SER A 232 10.26 10.00 -7.49
CA SER A 232 10.01 8.94 -8.46
C SER A 232 10.40 9.35 -9.89
N SER A 233 10.91 8.39 -10.67
CA SER A 233 11.25 8.57 -12.08
C SER A 233 11.12 7.24 -12.84
N PRO A 234 10.10 7.05 -13.72
CA PRO A 234 9.01 7.98 -14.02
C PRO A 234 8.21 8.39 -12.77
N ALA A 235 7.70 9.63 -12.78
CA ALA A 235 6.88 10.15 -11.69
C ALA A 235 5.67 9.24 -11.45
N MET A 236 5.22 9.17 -10.20
CA MET A 236 3.97 8.48 -9.87
C MET A 236 2.81 9.06 -10.69
N ALA A 237 2.01 8.19 -11.29
CA ALA A 237 0.91 8.53 -12.16
C ALA A 237 -0.30 7.66 -11.85
N MET A 238 -1.49 8.25 -11.94
CA MET A 238 -2.76 7.59 -11.70
C MET A 238 -3.61 7.62 -12.96
N ASN A 239 -4.08 6.45 -13.39
CA ASN A 239 -5.10 6.38 -14.43
C ASN A 239 -6.45 6.76 -13.83
N SER A 240 -7.03 7.86 -14.31
CA SER A 240 -8.28 8.41 -13.75
C SER A 240 -9.52 7.56 -14.02
N ALA A 241 -9.48 6.62 -14.95
CA ALA A 241 -10.60 5.73 -15.26
C ALA A 241 -10.49 4.37 -14.57
N THR A 242 -9.28 3.86 -14.37
CA THR A 242 -9.07 2.50 -13.83
C THR A 242 -8.55 2.47 -12.40
N GLY A 243 -8.05 3.59 -11.87
CA GLY A 243 -7.37 3.62 -10.57
C GLY A 243 -5.97 2.98 -10.61
N LEU A 244 -5.44 2.66 -11.79
CA LEU A 244 -4.10 2.09 -11.93
C LEU A 244 -3.04 3.10 -11.48
N LEU A 245 -2.31 2.78 -10.41
CA LEU A 245 -1.19 3.54 -9.90
C LEU A 245 0.11 2.98 -10.48
N THR A 246 0.85 3.84 -11.18
CA THR A 246 2.14 3.49 -11.80
C THR A 246 3.22 4.48 -11.41
N GLY A 247 4.49 4.13 -11.63
CA GLY A 247 5.64 5.02 -11.39
C GLY A 247 6.87 4.20 -10.99
N THR A 248 7.98 4.85 -10.67
CA THR A 248 9.18 4.15 -10.20
C THR A 248 9.82 4.94 -9.06
N PRO A 249 9.65 4.54 -7.79
CA PRO A 249 10.25 5.25 -6.67
C PRO A 249 11.77 5.14 -6.75
N ASN A 250 12.49 6.24 -6.56
CA ASN A 250 13.94 6.28 -6.73
C ASN A 250 14.70 6.72 -5.46
N MET A 251 13.98 6.91 -4.34
CA MET A 251 14.54 7.31 -3.07
C MET A 251 13.98 6.45 -1.93
N ILE A 252 14.90 5.84 -1.19
CA ILE A 252 14.60 5.06 0.02
C ILE A 252 14.04 5.98 1.10
N GLY A 253 13.01 5.53 1.79
CA GLY A 253 12.37 6.29 2.86
C GLY A 253 10.89 5.98 2.98
N GLN A 254 10.24 6.66 3.92
CA GLN A 254 8.81 6.54 4.13
C GLN A 254 8.09 7.77 3.59
N TRP A 255 6.94 7.55 2.94
CA TRP A 255 6.24 8.57 2.17
C TRP A 255 4.75 8.49 2.44
N VAL A 256 4.10 9.62 2.74
CA VAL A 256 2.65 9.70 2.81
C VAL A 256 2.06 9.98 1.44
N VAL A 257 1.04 9.24 1.05
CA VAL A 257 0.33 9.40 -0.23
C VAL A 257 -1.17 9.39 0.03
N GLY A 258 -1.89 10.29 -0.64
CA GLY A 258 -3.35 10.32 -0.64
C GLY A 258 -3.91 10.04 -2.03
N VAL A 259 -4.96 9.21 -2.08
CA VAL A 259 -5.70 8.90 -3.30
C VAL A 259 -7.18 9.12 -3.03
N ARG A 260 -7.86 9.75 -3.97
CA ARG A 260 -9.30 9.98 -3.91
C ARG A 260 -9.99 9.29 -5.07
N VAL A 261 -11.08 8.60 -4.75
CA VAL A 261 -12.07 8.14 -5.72
C VAL A 261 -13.32 9.01 -5.58
N LYS A 262 -13.76 9.58 -6.69
CA LYS A 262 -14.99 10.34 -6.83
C LYS A 262 -16.03 9.48 -7.53
N GLU A 263 -17.26 9.48 -7.05
CA GLU A 263 -18.38 8.81 -7.71
C GLU A 263 -19.32 9.83 -8.38
N TYR A 264 -19.78 9.51 -9.58
CA TYR A 264 -20.66 10.36 -10.37
C TYR A 264 -21.89 9.59 -10.85
N ARG A 265 -23.06 10.19 -10.66
CA ARG A 265 -24.34 9.74 -11.22
C ARG A 265 -24.93 10.84 -12.05
N ASN A 266 -25.32 10.54 -13.29
CA ASN A 266 -25.84 11.53 -14.24
C ASN A 266 -24.94 12.78 -14.37
N ASN A 267 -23.62 12.58 -14.39
CA ASN A 267 -22.58 13.64 -14.45
C ASN A 267 -22.52 14.58 -13.24
N GLN A 268 -23.25 14.32 -12.16
CA GLN A 268 -23.15 15.04 -10.90
C GLN A 268 -22.24 14.28 -9.93
N LEU A 269 -21.28 14.97 -9.32
CA LEU A 269 -20.49 14.42 -8.22
C LEU A 269 -21.40 14.19 -7.02
N ILE A 270 -21.44 12.96 -6.52
CA ILE A 270 -22.26 12.61 -5.35
C ILE A 270 -21.42 12.58 -4.08
N SER A 271 -20.36 11.78 -4.11
CA SER A 271 -19.43 11.68 -2.99
C SER A 271 -18.01 11.44 -3.48
N ALA A 272 -17.08 11.57 -2.54
CA ALA A 272 -15.70 11.21 -2.75
C ALA A 272 -15.18 10.54 -1.49
N ASN A 273 -14.47 9.43 -1.67
CA ASN A 273 -13.73 8.77 -0.61
C ASN A 273 -12.24 9.00 -0.82
N THR A 274 -11.54 9.42 0.24
CA THR A 274 -10.09 9.64 0.20
C THR A 274 -9.43 8.63 1.12
N ARG A 275 -8.47 7.88 0.57
CA ARG A 275 -7.57 7.03 1.34
C ARG A 275 -6.24 7.73 1.51
N ASP A 276 -5.75 7.67 2.73
CA ASP A 276 -4.42 8.11 3.13
C ASP A 276 -3.62 6.90 3.60
N PHE A 277 -2.39 6.77 3.12
CA PHE A 277 -1.54 5.61 3.38
C PHE A 277 -0.06 5.97 3.27
N GLN A 278 0.81 5.03 3.63
CA GLN A 278 2.25 5.18 3.54
C GLN A 278 2.90 4.13 2.66
N PHE A 279 3.88 4.57 1.86
CA PHE A 279 4.83 3.66 1.22
C PHE A 279 6.16 3.69 1.97
N ASN A 280 6.69 2.50 2.25
CA ASN A 280 8.08 2.33 2.67
C ASN A 280 8.91 1.90 1.46
N VAL A 281 9.71 2.80 0.90
CA VAL A 281 10.64 2.47 -0.19
C VAL A 281 11.92 1.91 0.42
N VAL A 282 12.28 0.68 0.04
CA VAL A 282 13.45 -0.03 0.53
C VAL A 282 14.37 -0.45 -0.62
N ASN A 283 15.62 -0.77 -0.30
CA ASN A 283 16.49 -1.43 -1.27
C ASN A 283 16.08 -2.89 -1.40
N CYS A 284 15.71 -3.31 -2.61
CA CYS A 284 15.35 -4.70 -2.85
C CYS A 284 16.48 -5.44 -3.55
N PRO A 285 16.62 -6.76 -3.29
CA PRO A 285 17.43 -7.58 -4.16
C PRO A 285 16.85 -7.54 -5.58
N PRO A 286 17.72 -7.52 -6.60
CA PRO A 286 17.25 -7.51 -7.98
C PRO A 286 16.54 -8.83 -8.31
N VAL A 287 15.46 -8.75 -9.10
CA VAL A 287 14.70 -9.93 -9.54
C VAL A 287 15.53 -10.69 -10.58
N PRO A 288 15.75 -12.01 -10.43
CA PRO A 288 16.41 -12.80 -11.46
C PRO A 288 15.55 -12.88 -12.72
N VAL A 289 16.20 -12.86 -13.87
CA VAL A 289 15.55 -13.12 -15.16
C VAL A 289 16.33 -14.22 -15.84
N SER A 290 15.68 -15.37 -16.04
CA SER A 290 16.24 -16.52 -16.74
C SER A 290 16.20 -16.27 -18.24
N SER A 291 17.35 -16.45 -18.89
CA SER A 291 17.48 -16.27 -20.33
C SER A 291 18.48 -17.24 -20.92
N ILE A 292 17.97 -18.10 -21.81
CA ILE A 292 18.76 -19.04 -22.59
C ILE A 292 18.81 -18.52 -24.03
N PRO A 293 19.95 -18.07 -24.55
CA PRO A 293 20.04 -17.62 -25.94
C PRO A 293 19.80 -18.80 -26.90
N SER A 294 19.17 -18.51 -28.03
CA SER A 294 19.09 -19.46 -29.14
C SER A 294 20.48 -19.78 -29.67
N GLN A 295 20.81 -21.05 -29.89
CA GLN A 295 22.05 -21.46 -30.54
C GLN A 295 21.73 -22.35 -31.73
N THR A 296 22.35 -22.06 -32.87
CA THR A 296 22.32 -22.94 -34.05
C THR A 296 23.54 -23.85 -34.02
N LEU A 297 23.30 -25.15 -34.09
CA LEU A 297 24.35 -26.16 -34.08
C LEU A 297 24.35 -26.85 -35.44
N PHE A 298 25.20 -26.39 -36.35
CA PHE A 298 25.38 -27.02 -37.66
C PHE A 298 26.71 -27.78 -37.65
N CYS A 299 26.68 -29.08 -37.94
CA CYS A 299 27.86 -29.95 -37.95
C CYS A 299 28.70 -30.00 -36.65
N ASN A 300 28.16 -29.57 -35.50
CA ASN A 300 28.88 -29.55 -34.22
C ASN A 300 28.81 -30.88 -33.42
N GLY A 301 28.34 -31.96 -34.06
CA GLY A 301 28.06 -33.22 -33.38
C GLY A 301 26.88 -33.13 -32.42
N MET A 302 26.82 -34.08 -31.48
CA MET A 302 25.68 -34.27 -30.57
C MET A 302 25.83 -33.54 -29.22
N THR A 303 26.95 -32.84 -29.02
CA THR A 303 27.25 -32.11 -27.77
C THR A 303 26.91 -30.64 -27.91
N VAL A 304 26.05 -30.15 -27.02
CA VAL A 304 25.64 -28.75 -26.92
C VAL A 304 26.36 -28.10 -25.76
N ASN A 305 27.03 -26.97 -26.01
CA ASN A 305 27.59 -26.11 -24.96
C ASN A 305 26.59 -24.98 -24.71
N PHE A 306 25.85 -25.05 -23.60
CA PHE A 306 24.80 -24.09 -23.29
C PHE A 306 25.37 -22.76 -22.80
N GLN A 307 24.85 -21.69 -23.38
CA GLN A 307 25.10 -20.33 -22.91
C GLN A 307 23.99 -19.89 -21.97
N ASN A 308 24.32 -18.93 -21.10
CA ASN A 308 23.41 -18.40 -20.10
C ASN A 308 23.49 -16.87 -20.14
N ASN A 309 22.41 -16.23 -20.57
CA ASN A 309 22.26 -14.78 -20.59
C ASN A 309 21.38 -14.28 -19.43
N SER A 310 21.14 -15.13 -18.43
CA SER A 310 20.35 -14.77 -17.27
C SER A 310 21.02 -13.65 -16.47
N VAL A 311 20.20 -12.78 -15.88
CA VAL A 311 20.67 -11.67 -15.03
C VAL A 311 20.19 -11.84 -13.61
N ASN A 312 20.93 -11.28 -12.65
CA ASN A 312 20.60 -11.26 -11.21
C ASN A 312 20.41 -12.65 -10.56
N GLY A 313 20.85 -13.71 -11.25
CA GLY A 313 20.86 -15.08 -10.77
C GLY A 313 22.12 -15.43 -9.96
N THR A 314 21.96 -16.26 -8.94
CA THR A 314 23.07 -16.78 -8.13
C THR A 314 23.18 -18.30 -8.16
N THR A 315 22.10 -19.00 -8.52
CA THR A 315 22.08 -20.45 -8.72
C THR A 315 21.38 -20.77 -10.04
N TRP A 316 21.72 -21.93 -10.60
CA TRP A 316 21.24 -22.40 -11.90
C TRP A 316 20.77 -23.84 -11.74
N ALA A 317 19.62 -24.17 -12.30
CA ALA A 317 19.13 -25.53 -12.41
C ALA A 317 18.67 -25.76 -13.85
N TRP A 318 19.50 -26.47 -14.61
CA TRP A 318 19.24 -26.85 -15.99
C TRP A 318 18.50 -28.18 -16.05
N ASN A 319 17.57 -28.28 -16.98
CA ASN A 319 17.06 -29.54 -17.50
C ASN A 319 17.16 -29.50 -19.03
N PHE A 320 17.83 -30.50 -19.61
CA PHE A 320 18.15 -30.51 -21.03
C PHE A 320 17.02 -31.04 -21.92
N GLY A 321 15.89 -31.46 -21.33
CA GLY A 321 14.73 -31.95 -22.05
C GLY A 321 14.94 -33.31 -22.72
N ASP A 322 15.96 -34.07 -22.32
CA ASP A 322 16.27 -35.40 -22.84
C ASP A 322 15.40 -36.46 -22.16
N THR A 323 14.17 -36.59 -22.65
CA THR A 323 13.16 -37.50 -22.08
C THR A 323 13.52 -38.99 -22.13
N ALA A 324 14.59 -39.37 -22.84
CA ALA A 324 15.05 -40.75 -22.89
C ALA A 324 15.76 -41.20 -21.60
N ILE A 325 16.20 -40.24 -20.79
CA ILE A 325 16.87 -40.49 -19.50
C ILE A 325 16.26 -39.61 -18.40
N SER A 326 16.61 -39.89 -17.14
CA SER A 326 16.06 -39.20 -15.98
C SER A 326 17.05 -38.26 -15.26
N ASN A 327 18.30 -38.20 -15.72
CA ASN A 327 19.39 -37.45 -15.08
C ASN A 327 20.06 -36.44 -16.01
N ASP A 328 19.27 -35.77 -16.84
CA ASP A 328 19.67 -34.75 -17.82
C ASP A 328 19.72 -33.33 -17.21
N THR A 329 20.37 -33.17 -16.07
CA THR A 329 20.36 -31.91 -15.30
C THR A 329 21.75 -31.40 -14.97
N SER A 330 21.87 -30.10 -14.68
CA SER A 330 23.11 -29.49 -14.22
C SER A 330 22.86 -28.25 -13.38
N ASN A 331 23.76 -27.97 -12.43
CA ASN A 331 23.75 -26.75 -11.61
C ASN A 331 24.88 -25.77 -11.95
N VAL A 332 25.61 -26.02 -13.03
CA VAL A 332 26.71 -25.16 -13.48
C VAL A 332 26.15 -24.02 -14.33
N MET A 333 26.75 -22.83 -14.25
CA MET A 333 26.29 -21.63 -14.97
C MET A 333 26.18 -21.83 -16.49
N THR A 334 27.18 -22.47 -17.10
CA THR A 334 27.26 -22.79 -18.54
C THR A 334 27.65 -24.26 -18.72
N PRO A 335 26.69 -25.19 -18.72
CA PRO A 335 26.98 -26.62 -18.83
C PRO A 335 27.15 -27.06 -20.29
N SER A 336 27.61 -28.29 -20.47
CA SER A 336 27.49 -29.01 -21.73
C SER A 336 26.68 -30.29 -21.55
N TRP A 337 25.99 -30.71 -22.61
CA TRP A 337 25.23 -31.96 -22.64
C TRP A 337 25.39 -32.65 -23.98
N THR A 338 25.51 -33.98 -23.98
CA THR A 338 25.61 -34.79 -25.20
C THR A 338 24.36 -35.63 -25.35
N TYR A 339 23.60 -35.37 -26.42
CA TYR A 339 22.40 -36.14 -26.74
C TYR A 339 22.74 -37.45 -27.42
N ALA A 340 21.94 -38.50 -27.20
CA ALA A 340 22.15 -39.79 -27.83
C ALA A 340 21.57 -39.85 -29.26
N GLN A 341 20.49 -39.11 -29.54
CA GLN A 341 19.80 -39.08 -30.82
C GLN A 341 19.58 -37.65 -31.34
N PRO A 342 19.67 -37.41 -32.66
CA PRO A 342 19.28 -36.14 -33.24
C PRO A 342 17.81 -35.86 -32.94
N GLY A 343 17.45 -34.60 -32.76
CA GLY A 343 16.08 -34.24 -32.38
C GLY A 343 15.93 -32.78 -31.99
N THR A 344 14.70 -32.41 -31.64
CA THR A 344 14.38 -31.11 -31.05
C THR A 344 14.14 -31.30 -29.56
N TYR A 345 14.86 -30.54 -28.74
CA TYR A 345 14.81 -30.61 -27.29
C TYR A 345 14.40 -29.27 -26.71
N THR A 346 13.45 -29.29 -25.78
CA THR A 346 13.04 -28.10 -25.01
C THR A 346 13.85 -28.05 -23.72
N VAL A 347 14.82 -27.15 -23.69
CA VAL A 347 15.71 -26.96 -22.54
C VAL A 347 15.12 -25.91 -21.63
N SER A 348 15.22 -26.13 -20.32
CA SER A 348 14.83 -25.17 -19.31
C SER A 348 15.98 -24.81 -18.39
N LEU A 349 15.95 -23.58 -17.91
CA LEU A 349 16.85 -23.04 -16.90
C LEU A 349 16.02 -22.34 -15.84
N ILE A 350 16.10 -22.85 -14.61
CA ILE A 350 15.57 -22.16 -13.43
C ILE A 350 16.73 -21.43 -12.76
N VAL A 351 16.57 -20.12 -12.57
CA VAL A 351 17.51 -19.28 -11.84
C VAL A 351 17.00 -19.09 -10.41
N ASN A 352 17.88 -19.16 -9.42
CA ASN A 352 17.50 -19.06 -7.99
C ASN A 352 16.49 -20.15 -7.56
N HIS A 353 16.67 -21.38 -8.06
CA HIS A 353 15.78 -22.51 -7.79
C HIS A 353 15.58 -22.76 -6.28
N GLY A 354 14.34 -23.03 -5.88
CA GLY A 354 13.97 -23.28 -4.47
C GLY A 354 13.77 -22.01 -3.62
N THR A 355 13.89 -20.82 -4.21
CA THR A 355 13.58 -19.55 -3.54
C THR A 355 12.23 -18.99 -4.00
N PRO A 356 11.59 -18.08 -3.25
CA PRO A 356 10.36 -17.43 -3.71
C PRO A 356 10.56 -16.58 -4.97
N CYS A 357 11.79 -16.23 -5.32
CA CYS A 357 12.12 -15.43 -6.49
C CYS A 357 12.65 -16.22 -7.69
N ALA A 358 12.48 -17.54 -7.71
CA ALA A 358 12.92 -18.33 -8.84
C ALA A 358 12.25 -17.85 -10.14
N ASP A 359 13.02 -17.74 -11.22
CA ASP A 359 12.51 -17.46 -12.57
C ASP A 359 12.91 -18.58 -13.53
N THR A 360 12.04 -18.91 -14.49
CA THR A 360 12.24 -20.04 -15.41
C THR A 360 12.19 -19.59 -16.86
N GLY A 361 13.26 -19.90 -17.59
CA GLY A 361 13.40 -19.67 -19.01
C GLY A 361 13.38 -20.99 -19.77
N TYR A 362 12.86 -20.95 -20.99
CA TYR A 362 12.82 -22.09 -21.90
C TYR A 362 13.37 -21.70 -23.27
N THR A 363 13.96 -22.65 -23.96
CA THR A 363 14.27 -22.51 -25.38
C THR A 363 14.31 -23.88 -26.07
N THR A 364 14.19 -23.88 -27.38
CA THR A 364 14.25 -25.10 -28.20
C THR A 364 15.58 -25.19 -28.93
N PHE A 365 16.27 -26.31 -28.79
CA PHE A 365 17.49 -26.61 -29.54
C PHE A 365 17.23 -27.73 -30.55
N VAL A 366 17.80 -27.58 -31.75
CA VAL A 366 17.79 -28.62 -32.78
C VAL A 366 19.18 -29.25 -32.84
N VAL A 367 19.27 -30.51 -32.46
CA VAL A 367 20.50 -31.31 -32.48
C VAL A 367 20.51 -32.13 -33.76
N GLN A 368 21.55 -31.97 -34.57
CA GLN A 368 21.71 -32.66 -35.85
C GLN A 368 22.78 -33.76 -35.75
N PRO A 369 22.73 -34.78 -36.62
CA PRO A 369 23.79 -35.78 -36.72
C PRO A 369 25.16 -35.13 -37.00
N PRO A 370 26.27 -35.79 -36.62
CA PRO A 370 27.59 -35.39 -37.07
C PRO A 370 27.68 -35.37 -38.60
N CYS A 371 28.29 -34.32 -39.12
CA CYS A 371 28.93 -34.35 -40.43
C CYS A 371 30.27 -35.10 -40.25
#